data_AF-A0A521V6B9-F1
#
_entry.id   AF-A0A521V6B9-F1
#
_cell.length_a   1.000
_cell.length_b   1.000
_cell.length_c   1.000
_cell.angle_alpha   90.00
_cell.angle_beta   90.00
_cell.angle_gamma   90.00
#
_symmetry.space_group_name_H-M   'P 1'
#
loop_
_entity.id
_entity.type
_entity.pdbx_description
1 polymer ?
#
loop_
_entity_poly.entity_id
_entity_poly.type
_entity_poly.pdbx_seq_one_letter_code
_entity_poly.pdbx_strand_id
1 'polypeptide(L)'
;MNDLTPYLQGGGLRSTGEVEQLLPLIKTQQDFDELFRFMFSEERLVAMRAADAVEKIALRQPDFLQKHKAEVLHLLPQARHIEFKWHLALLVSRLPLAEKESQAVWAVLKGWAMDASESKIVRVNSLQAMSELYCRALGFVHPGYLALASLA
;
A
#
# COMPACT_ATOMS: atom_id res chain seq x y z
N MET A 1 -20.55 -8.25 9.15
CA MET A 1 -19.82 -6.99 8.98
C MET A 1 -19.22 -6.63 10.32
N ASN A 2 -17.89 -6.59 10.40
CA ASN A 2 -17.19 -6.14 11.60
C ASN A 2 -17.07 -4.62 11.53
N ASP A 3 -17.32 -3.92 12.64
CA ASP A 3 -16.98 -2.50 12.71
C ASP A 3 -15.46 -2.35 12.79
N LEU A 4 -14.83 -1.86 11.72
CA LEU A 4 -13.38 -1.68 11.62
C LEU A 4 -12.92 -0.33 12.20
N THR A 5 -13.84 0.59 12.45
CA THR A 5 -13.58 1.96 12.89
C THR A 5 -12.72 2.02 14.18
N PRO A 6 -12.98 1.21 15.22
CA PRO A 6 -12.22 1.26 16.47
C PRO A 6 -10.72 1.01 16.28
N TYR A 7 -10.35 0.15 15.32
CA TYR A 7 -8.96 -0.24 15.07
C TYR A 7 -8.16 0.81 14.30
N LEU A 8 -8.87 1.65 13.53
CA LEU A 8 -8.29 2.68 12.67
C LEU A 8 -8.23 4.05 13.38
N GLN A 9 -9.01 4.25 14.44
CA GLN A 9 -9.08 5.50 15.21
C GLN A 9 -8.21 5.49 16.48
N GLY A 10 -8.14 6.63 17.18
CA GLY A 10 -7.43 6.76 18.46
C GLY A 10 -5.90 6.84 18.36
N GLY A 11 -5.22 7.12 19.48
CA GLY A 11 -3.76 7.25 19.52
C GLY A 11 -3.22 8.47 18.74
N GLY A 12 -1.93 8.42 18.36
CA GLY A 12 -1.27 9.50 17.61
C GLY A 12 -0.58 9.01 16.34
N LEU A 13 -0.04 9.91 15.52
CA LEU A 13 0.63 9.59 14.24
C LEU A 13 1.85 8.66 14.38
N ARG A 14 2.36 8.48 15.60
CA ARG A 14 3.48 7.59 15.93
C ARG A 14 3.04 6.18 16.33
N SER A 15 1.74 5.92 16.44
CA SER A 15 1.23 4.56 16.66
C SER A 15 0.61 4.02 15.37
N THR A 16 0.84 2.74 15.12
CA THR A 16 0.15 1.96 14.09
C THR A 16 -1.32 1.69 14.45
N GLY A 17 -1.86 2.35 15.48
CA GLY A 17 -3.19 2.07 16.03
C GLY A 17 -3.28 0.64 16.54
N GLU A 18 -4.41 -0.01 16.26
CA GLU A 18 -4.62 -1.44 16.50
C GLU A 18 -4.63 -2.24 15.19
N VAL A 19 -3.91 -1.78 14.16
CA VAL A 19 -3.87 -2.43 12.84
C VAL A 19 -3.54 -3.92 12.94
N GLU A 20 -2.60 -4.31 13.81
CA GLU A 20 -2.26 -5.73 14.03
C GLU A 20 -3.46 -6.56 14.53
N GLN A 21 -4.35 -5.96 15.33
CA GLN A 21 -5.56 -6.62 15.82
C GLN A 21 -6.66 -6.68 14.74
N LEU A 22 -6.62 -5.78 13.74
CA LEU A 22 -7.54 -5.77 12.62
C LEU A 22 -7.22 -6.86 11.58
N LEU A 23 -5.94 -7.20 11.35
CA LEU A 23 -5.56 -8.13 10.28
C LEU A 23 -6.30 -9.49 10.31
N PRO A 24 -6.47 -10.17 11.47
CA PRO A 24 -7.17 -11.45 11.53
C PRO A 24 -8.67 -11.38 11.22
N LEU A 25 -9.24 -10.18 11.23
CA LEU A 25 -10.65 -9.94 10.93
C LEU A 25 -10.92 -9.95 9.41
N ILE A 26 -9.91 -9.72 8.58
CA ILE A 26 -10.05 -9.64 7.13
C ILE A 26 -9.79 -11.02 6.52
N LYS A 27 -10.86 -11.76 6.20
CA LYS A 27 -10.77 -13.15 5.73
C LYS A 27 -11.24 -13.33 4.30
N THR A 28 -12.05 -12.40 3.81
CA THR A 28 -12.68 -12.48 2.50
C THR A 28 -12.41 -11.21 1.69
N GLN A 29 -12.63 -11.30 0.38
CA GLN A 29 -12.61 -10.11 -0.50
C GLN A 29 -13.56 -9.02 0.01
N GLN A 30 -14.73 -9.41 0.54
CA GLN A 30 -15.70 -8.43 1.06
C GLN A 30 -15.15 -7.67 2.26
N ASP A 31 -14.52 -8.36 3.22
CA ASP A 31 -13.88 -7.71 4.37
C ASP A 31 -12.78 -6.74 3.92
N PHE A 32 -12.01 -7.15 2.90
CA PHE A 32 -10.96 -6.32 2.32
C PHE A 32 -11.53 -5.09 1.61
N ASP A 33 -12.61 -5.25 0.85
CA ASP A 33 -13.30 -4.14 0.18
C ASP A 33 -13.84 -3.12 1.20
N GLU A 34 -14.32 -3.59 2.35
CA GLU A 34 -14.76 -2.73 3.46
C GLU A 34 -13.59 -1.96 4.08
N LEU A 35 -12.46 -2.62 4.36
CA LEU A 35 -11.24 -1.97 4.82
C LEU A 35 -10.72 -0.95 3.81
N PHE A 36 -10.71 -1.30 2.51
CA PHE A 36 -10.15 -0.47 1.46
C PHE A 36 -10.86 0.89 1.34
N ARG A 37 -12.17 0.95 1.61
CA ARG A 37 -12.93 2.22 1.62
C ARG A 37 -12.34 3.26 2.58
N PHE A 38 -11.74 2.83 3.69
CA PHE A 38 -11.11 3.75 4.65
C PHE A 38 -9.86 4.44 4.10
N MET A 39 -9.24 3.96 3.02
CA MET A 39 -8.14 4.66 2.34
C MET A 39 -8.57 6.00 1.73
N PHE A 40 -9.87 6.20 1.51
CA PHE A 40 -10.45 7.46 1.02
C PHE A 40 -10.91 8.39 2.14
N SER A 41 -10.69 8.03 3.40
CA SER A 41 -11.08 8.86 4.54
C SER A 41 -10.38 10.22 4.49
N GLU A 42 -11.11 11.30 4.77
CA GLU A 42 -10.54 12.63 4.96
C GLU A 42 -9.73 12.71 6.27
N GLU A 43 -9.99 11.80 7.22
CA GLU A 43 -9.21 11.69 8.43
C GLU A 43 -7.85 11.03 8.14
N ARG A 44 -6.79 11.84 8.10
CA ARG A 44 -5.41 11.40 7.83
C ARG A 44 -5.01 10.12 8.58
N LEU A 45 -5.32 10.03 9.88
CA LEU A 45 -4.98 8.88 10.73
C LEU A 45 -5.66 7.59 10.25
N VAL A 46 -6.94 7.68 9.90
CA VAL A 46 -7.72 6.55 9.39
C VAL A 46 -7.18 6.11 8.03
N ALA A 47 -6.96 7.06 7.11
CA ALA A 47 -6.46 6.74 5.77
C ALA A 47 -5.06 6.09 5.80
N MET A 48 -4.13 6.61 6.60
CA MET A 48 -2.78 6.02 6.69
C MET A 48 -2.79 4.61 7.30
N ARG A 49 -3.64 4.36 8.31
CA ARG A 49 -3.74 3.04 8.96
C ARG A 49 -4.48 2.02 8.11
N ALA A 50 -5.49 2.47 7.36
CA ALA A 50 -6.12 1.67 6.34
C ALA A 50 -5.08 1.25 5.29
N ALA A 51 -4.24 2.18 4.83
CA ALA A 51 -3.16 1.85 3.90
C ALA A 51 -2.13 0.87 4.49
N ASP A 52 -1.74 1.01 5.76
CA ASP A 52 -0.89 0.05 6.47
C ASP A 52 -1.50 -1.35 6.50
N ALA A 53 -2.76 -1.46 6.92
CA ALA A 53 -3.47 -2.73 6.97
C ALA A 53 -3.61 -3.36 5.58
N VAL A 54 -4.00 -2.57 4.57
CA VAL A 54 -4.15 -3.02 3.18
C VAL A 54 -2.82 -3.51 2.62
N GLU A 55 -1.71 -2.82 2.89
CA GLU A 55 -0.35 -3.21 2.52
C GLU A 55 0.03 -4.57 3.11
N LYS A 56 -0.15 -4.74 4.42
CA LYS A 56 0.13 -5.99 5.14
C LYS A 56 -0.71 -7.15 4.66
N ILE A 57 -1.98 -6.92 4.33
CA ILE A 57 -2.86 -7.97 3.82
C ILE A 57 -2.49 -8.32 2.37
N ALA A 58 -2.25 -7.32 1.51
CA ALA A 58 -1.87 -7.54 0.12
C ALA A 58 -0.53 -8.27 -0.03
N LEU A 59 0.37 -8.16 0.96
CA LEU A 59 1.59 -8.95 1.04
C LEU A 59 1.32 -10.47 1.14
N ARG A 60 0.26 -10.87 1.82
CA ARG A 60 -0.10 -12.28 2.05
C ARG A 60 -1.17 -12.79 1.09
N GLN A 61 -2.08 -11.90 0.67
CA GLN A 61 -3.23 -12.19 -0.18
C GLN A 61 -3.29 -11.17 -1.33
N PRO A 62 -2.36 -11.25 -2.32
CA PRO A 62 -2.23 -10.25 -3.38
C PRO A 62 -3.47 -10.13 -4.27
N ASP A 63 -4.27 -11.20 -4.38
CA ASP A 63 -5.49 -11.21 -5.20
C ASP A 63 -6.55 -10.22 -4.69
N PHE A 64 -6.59 -9.94 -3.38
CA PHE A 64 -7.53 -8.99 -2.82
C PHE A 64 -7.32 -7.56 -3.34
N LEU A 65 -6.07 -7.20 -3.60
CA LEU A 65 -5.71 -5.87 -4.09
C LEU A 65 -6.09 -5.66 -5.57
N GLN A 66 -6.17 -6.74 -6.37
CA GLN A 66 -6.37 -6.63 -7.83
C GLN A 66 -7.68 -5.91 -8.19
N LYS A 67 -8.75 -6.15 -7.41
CA LYS A 67 -10.06 -5.50 -7.62
C LYS A 67 -9.99 -3.98 -7.47
N HIS A 68 -9.04 -3.48 -6.69
CA HIS A 68 -8.88 -2.05 -6.37
C HIS A 68 -7.74 -1.38 -7.16
N LYS A 69 -7.29 -1.98 -8.26
CA LYS A 69 -6.17 -1.45 -9.07
C LYS A 69 -6.44 -0.01 -9.52
N ALA A 70 -7.63 0.27 -10.02
CA ALA A 70 -7.99 1.59 -10.55
C ALA A 70 -7.95 2.65 -9.45
N GLU A 71 -8.43 2.30 -8.26
CA GLU A 71 -8.46 3.13 -7.06
C GLU A 71 -7.05 3.43 -6.55
N VAL A 72 -6.17 2.43 -6.49
CA VAL A 72 -4.75 2.65 -6.11
C VAL A 72 -4.06 3.59 -7.10
N LEU A 73 -4.26 3.38 -8.41
CA LEU A 73 -3.71 4.25 -9.44
C LEU A 73 -4.27 5.67 -9.37
N HIS A 74 -5.54 5.82 -8.99
CA HIS A 74 -6.16 7.11 -8.76
C HIS A 74 -5.58 7.83 -7.53
N LEU A 75 -5.37 7.11 -6.42
CA LEU A 75 -4.84 7.67 -5.17
C LEU A 75 -3.37 8.06 -5.27
N LEU A 76 -2.57 7.34 -6.06
CA LEU A 76 -1.11 7.54 -6.15
C LEU A 76 -0.67 8.99 -6.40
N PRO A 77 -1.13 9.68 -7.47
CA PRO A 77 -0.74 11.07 -7.72
C PRO A 77 -1.37 12.08 -6.75
N GLN A 78 -2.41 11.68 -6.00
CA GLN A 78 -3.15 12.55 -5.08
C GLN A 78 -2.63 12.47 -3.64
N ALA A 79 -1.79 11.49 -3.31
CA ALA A 79 -1.30 11.28 -1.96
C ALA A 79 -0.49 12.51 -1.46
N ARG A 80 -0.98 13.15 -0.40
CA ARG A 80 -0.33 14.32 0.22
C ARG A 80 0.40 14.00 1.52
N HIS A 81 -0.17 13.08 2.31
CA HIS A 81 0.36 12.74 3.63
C HIS A 81 1.50 11.72 3.53
N ILE A 82 2.60 12.00 4.22
CA ILE A 82 3.82 11.18 4.12
C ILE A 82 3.58 9.73 4.54
N GLU A 83 2.77 9.47 5.57
CA GLU A 83 2.50 8.12 6.07
C GLU A 83 1.69 7.31 5.05
N PHE A 84 0.73 7.97 4.39
CA PHE A 84 -0.05 7.33 3.32
C PHE A 84 0.84 7.01 2.11
N LYS A 85 1.75 7.92 1.73
CA LYS A 85 2.74 7.68 0.67
C LYS A 85 3.66 6.49 0.98
N TRP A 86 4.03 6.25 2.25
CA TRP A 86 4.88 5.10 2.63
C TRP A 86 4.28 3.79 2.14
N HIS A 87 3.00 3.57 2.42
CA HIS A 87 2.30 2.33 2.08
C HIS A 87 1.90 2.29 0.60
N LEU A 88 1.47 3.43 0.05
CA LEU A 88 0.99 3.49 -1.34
C LEU A 88 2.12 3.21 -2.35
N ALA A 89 3.35 3.65 -2.07
CA ALA A 89 4.51 3.33 -2.89
C ALA A 89 4.73 1.80 -2.99
N LEU A 90 4.57 1.07 -1.89
CA LEU A 90 4.74 -0.39 -1.86
C LEU A 90 3.53 -1.14 -2.43
N LEU A 91 2.31 -0.61 -2.26
CA LEU A 91 1.10 -1.22 -2.80
C LEU A 91 1.10 -1.21 -4.32
N VAL A 92 1.48 -0.09 -4.94
CA VAL A 92 1.36 0.04 -6.40
C VAL A 92 2.30 -0.87 -7.18
N SER A 93 3.47 -1.20 -6.63
CA SER A 93 4.40 -2.16 -7.27
C SER A 93 3.89 -3.60 -7.28
N ARG A 94 2.84 -3.91 -6.49
CA ARG A 94 2.27 -5.26 -6.39
C ARG A 94 1.19 -5.53 -7.42
N LEU A 95 0.63 -4.48 -8.03
CA LEU A 95 -0.43 -4.59 -9.02
C LEU A 95 0.08 -5.06 -10.38
N PRO A 96 -0.73 -5.80 -11.16
CA PRO A 96 -0.47 -6.05 -12.56
C PRO A 96 -0.74 -4.76 -13.36
N LEU A 97 0.32 -4.08 -13.77
CA LEU A 97 0.24 -2.81 -14.49
C LEU A 97 0.41 -3.03 -16.00
N ALA A 98 -0.49 -2.43 -16.79
CA ALA A 98 -0.28 -2.24 -18.22
C ALA A 98 0.86 -1.24 -18.47
N GLU A 99 1.43 -1.24 -19.68
CA GLU A 99 2.59 -0.40 -20.01
C GLU A 99 2.36 1.09 -19.68
N LYS A 100 1.21 1.65 -20.07
CA LYS A 100 0.86 3.05 -19.78
C LYS A 100 0.67 3.31 -18.28
N GLU A 101 0.09 2.37 -17.55
CA GLU A 101 -0.08 2.46 -16.09
C GLU A 101 1.30 2.44 -15.42
N SER A 102 2.19 1.54 -15.84
CA SER A 102 3.56 1.42 -15.34
C SER A 102 4.37 2.70 -15.57
N GLN A 103 4.28 3.32 -16.74
CA GLN A 103 4.93 4.60 -17.03
C GLN A 103 4.42 5.73 -16.11
N ALA A 104 3.11 5.80 -15.87
CA ALA A 104 2.52 6.80 -14.98
C ALA A 104 2.96 6.59 -13.52
N VAL A 105 2.94 5.34 -13.04
CA VAL A 105 3.41 4.97 -11.71
C VAL A 105 4.89 5.31 -11.54
N TRP A 106 5.72 4.95 -12.53
CA TRP A 106 7.15 5.24 -12.53
C TRP A 106 7.43 6.74 -12.43
N ALA A 107 6.67 7.58 -13.13
CA ALA A 107 6.82 9.03 -13.07
C ALA A 107 6.59 9.56 -11.64
N VAL A 108 5.54 9.09 -10.96
CA VAL A 108 5.24 9.50 -9.57
C VAL A 108 6.32 9.00 -8.61
N LEU A 109 6.67 7.71 -8.65
CA LEU A 109 7.68 7.12 -7.76
C LEU A 109 9.06 7.77 -7.96
N LYS A 110 9.45 8.04 -9.21
CA LYS A 110 10.70 8.76 -9.51
C LYS A 110 10.67 10.18 -8.94
N GLY A 111 9.54 10.89 -9.08
CA GLY A 111 9.34 12.21 -8.48
C GLY A 111 9.56 12.17 -6.97
N TRP A 112 8.90 11.24 -6.27
CA TRP A 112 9.07 11.04 -4.84
C TRP A 112 10.49 10.67 -4.44
N ALA A 113 11.14 9.73 -5.14
CA ALA A 113 12.50 9.28 -4.83
C ALA A 113 13.55 10.40 -4.95
N MET A 114 13.38 11.28 -5.95
CA MET A 114 14.33 12.35 -6.28
C MET A 114 14.08 13.65 -5.51
N ASP A 115 12.90 13.84 -4.93
CA ASP A 115 12.58 15.02 -4.14
C ASP A 115 13.30 14.99 -2.79
N ALA A 116 14.24 15.91 -2.58
CA ALA A 116 15.01 16.02 -1.35
C ALA A 116 14.18 16.51 -0.14
N SER A 117 13.03 17.16 -0.39
CA SER A 117 12.09 17.60 0.65
C SER A 117 11.14 16.49 1.11
N GLU A 118 11.08 15.39 0.37
CA GLU A 118 10.26 14.23 0.68
C GLU A 118 10.85 13.40 1.83
N SER A 119 9.99 12.68 2.56
CA SER A 119 10.44 11.81 3.66
C SER A 119 11.40 10.71 3.18
N LYS A 120 12.45 10.42 3.96
CA LYS A 120 13.40 9.33 3.68
C LYS A 120 12.70 7.99 3.43
N ILE A 121 11.62 7.70 4.16
CA ILE A 121 10.87 6.45 4.01
C ILE A 121 10.12 6.43 2.67
N VAL A 122 9.44 7.52 2.30
CA VAL A 122 8.78 7.62 0.98
C VAL A 122 9.80 7.41 -0.13
N ARG A 123 10.97 8.06 -0.03
CA ARG A 123 12.03 7.96 -1.04
C ARG A 123 12.56 6.54 -1.19
N VAL A 124 12.86 5.86 -0.07
CA VAL A 124 13.33 4.47 -0.09
C VAL A 124 12.26 3.52 -0.61
N ASN A 125 11.01 3.63 -0.14
CA ASN A 125 9.91 2.79 -0.62
C ASN A 125 9.64 3.02 -2.11
N SER A 126 9.82 4.24 -2.61
CA SER A 126 9.70 4.54 -4.04
C SER A 126 10.79 3.87 -4.86
N LEU A 127 12.04 3.91 -4.40
CA LEU A 127 13.16 3.19 -5.04
C LEU A 127 12.95 1.68 -5.03
N GLN A 128 12.46 1.13 -3.91
CA GLN A 128 12.09 -0.28 -3.81
C GLN A 128 11.00 -0.64 -4.83
N ALA A 129 9.91 0.13 -4.85
CA ALA A 129 8.79 -0.09 -5.76
C ALA A 129 9.24 -0.02 -7.24
N MET A 130 10.09 0.94 -7.60
CA MET A 130 10.69 1.01 -8.94
C MET A 130 11.54 -0.22 -9.27
N SER A 131 12.37 -0.68 -8.33
CA SER A 131 13.15 -1.91 -8.49
C SER A 131 12.26 -3.14 -8.70
N GLU A 132 11.19 -3.27 -7.93
CA GLU A 132 10.23 -4.36 -8.05
C GLU A 132 9.50 -4.36 -9.40
N LEU A 133 9.05 -3.19 -9.86
CA LEU A 133 8.43 -3.03 -11.18
C LEU A 133 9.40 -3.42 -12.30
N TYR A 134 10.66 -3.00 -12.19
CA TYR A 134 11.70 -3.33 -13.16
C TYR A 134 12.01 -4.83 -13.19
N CYS A 135 12.18 -5.46 -12.02
CA CYS A 135 12.41 -6.90 -11.92
C CYS A 135 11.25 -7.70 -12.53
N ARG A 136 9.99 -7.33 -12.25
CA ARG A 136 8.81 -7.98 -12.84
C ARG A 136 8.78 -7.86 -14.36
N ALA A 137 9.13 -6.70 -14.91
CA ALA A 137 9.18 -6.49 -16.36
C ALA A 137 10.21 -7.39 -17.06
N LEU A 138 11.28 -7.78 -16.35
CA LEU A 138 12.31 -8.69 -16.83
C LEU A 138 11.99 -10.18 -16.55
N GLY A 139 10.85 -10.49 -15.94
CA GLY A 139 10.51 -11.85 -15.52
C GLY A 139 11.28 -12.34 -14.28
N PHE A 140 11.99 -11.44 -13.57
CA PHE A 140 12.62 -11.77 -12.29
C PHE A 140 11.62 -11.70 -11.15
N VAL A 141 11.47 -12.82 -10.43
CA VAL A 141 10.75 -12.85 -9.15
C VAL A 141 11.77 -12.65 -8.04
N HIS A 142 11.70 -11.51 -7.34
CA HIS A 142 12.63 -11.24 -6.24
C HIS A 142 12.39 -12.25 -5.08
N PRO A 143 13.42 -12.98 -4.59
CA PRO A 143 13.26 -14.04 -3.58
C PRO A 143 12.68 -13.56 -2.24
N GLY A 144 12.84 -12.27 -1.92
CA GLY A 144 12.35 -11.67 -0.67
C GLY A 144 10.84 -11.79 -0.45
N TYR A 145 10.06 -12.03 -1.52
CA TYR A 145 8.61 -12.24 -1.42
C TYR A 145 8.23 -13.71 -1.15
N LEU A 146 9.10 -14.68 -1.48
CA LEU A 146 8.87 -16.09 -1.15
C LEU A 146 9.24 -16.40 0.31
N ALA A 147 10.27 -15.72 0.86
CA ALA A 147 10.78 -16.01 2.20
C ALA A 147 9.88 -15.50 3.36
N LEU A 148 9.09 -14.44 3.13
CA LEU A 148 8.16 -13.91 4.14
C LEU A 148 6.81 -14.64 4.17
N ALA A 149 6.44 -15.33 3.08
CA ALA A 149 5.25 -16.18 3.04
C ALA A 149 5.44 -17.54 3.74
N SER A 150 6.70 -17.95 3.99
CA SER A 150 7.05 -19.23 4.60
C SER A 150 7.34 -19.17 6.10
N LEU A 151 7.12 -18.04 6.77
CA LEU A 151 7.42 -17.83 8.20
C LEU A 151 6.24 -17.33 9.04
N ALA A 152 4.99 -17.63 8.64
CA ALA A 152 3.80 -17.41 9.46
C ALA A 152 2.87 -18.62 9.44
#